data_AF-A0A4S8PMJ1-F1
#
_entry.id   AF-A0A4S8PMJ1-F1
#
_cell.length_a   1.000
_cell.length_b   1.000
_cell.length_c   1.000
_cell.angle_alpha   90.00
_cell.angle_beta   90.00
_cell.angle_gamma   90.00
#
_symmetry.space_group_name_H-M   'P 1'
#
loop_
_entity.id
_entity.type
_entity.pdbx_description
1 polymer ?
#
loop_
_entity_poly.entity_id
_entity_poly.type
_entity_poly.pdbx_seq_one_letter_code
_entity_poly.pdbx_strand_id
1 'polypeptide(L)'
;MTSTTAVLRVGATEIIALDDGEGPFFSSRAKAFPQATEAQWAEADRFDPGAVDADGRWMLRFRAFALRNERGVTLVDAGIGPADGPAASWAPVPGRLPQSLAAAGIDPAEVDSVVLTHLHTDHVGWAVVSDAGSGHRPFFPNAEYLLQRNEFDAVDSLNPALRETLLEPLQAADRLRLLDGDAPLRGGARAVATPGHTPGHQSVLVADGRELALVTGDLLVHALQLLHPDLPYSHEIDPEAARRSRERALGVEAATTLHLATPHLTEPFISV
;
A
#
# COMPACT_ATOMS: atom_id res chain seq x y z
N MET A 1 12.02 -22.95 2.40
CA MET A 1 13.00 -22.03 1.80
C MET A 1 12.85 -20.70 2.52
N THR A 2 13.89 -20.19 3.16
CA THR A 2 13.87 -18.84 3.75
C THR A 2 13.71 -17.85 2.60
N SER A 3 12.50 -17.33 2.41
CA SER A 3 12.26 -16.27 1.44
C SER A 3 13.14 -15.08 1.84
N THR A 4 14.15 -14.76 1.04
CA THR A 4 14.95 -13.56 1.22
C THR A 4 14.05 -12.35 1.06
N THR A 5 13.96 -11.51 2.09
CA THR A 5 13.22 -10.24 2.04
C THR A 5 13.79 -9.37 0.94
N ALA A 6 12.96 -8.96 -0.02
CA ALA A 6 13.40 -8.10 -1.12
C ALA A 6 13.67 -6.68 -0.61
N VAL A 7 14.79 -6.09 -1.03
CA VAL A 7 15.21 -4.74 -0.62
C VAL A 7 15.66 -3.94 -1.84
N LEU A 8 15.12 -2.73 -1.98
CA LEU A 8 15.60 -1.69 -2.88
C LEU A 8 16.34 -0.62 -2.06
N ARG A 9 17.40 -0.03 -2.61
CA ARG A 9 18.10 1.09 -1.98
C ARG A 9 18.00 2.33 -2.87
N VAL A 10 17.62 3.46 -2.28
CA VAL A 10 17.70 4.79 -2.92
C VAL A 10 18.43 5.71 -1.94
N GLY A 11 19.63 6.13 -2.32
CA GLY A 11 20.57 6.80 -1.43
C GLY A 11 20.81 6.03 -0.13
N ALA A 12 20.61 6.70 1.01
CA ALA A 12 20.79 6.11 2.33
C ALA A 12 19.58 5.29 2.84
N THR A 13 18.49 5.21 2.07
CA THR A 13 17.24 4.55 2.51
C THR A 13 17.12 3.16 1.91
N GLU A 14 16.94 2.17 2.77
CA GLU A 14 16.47 0.82 2.41
C GLU A 14 14.95 0.82 2.35
N ILE A 15 14.39 0.33 1.25
CA ILE A 15 12.96 0.06 1.09
C ILE A 15 12.80 -1.45 1.07
N ILE A 16 12.18 -1.98 2.11
CA ILE A 16 12.07 -3.41 2.38
C ILE A 16 10.64 -3.83 2.10
N ALA A 17 10.46 -4.77 1.18
CA ALA A 17 9.14 -5.33 0.89
C ALA A 17 8.75 -6.34 1.98
N LEU A 18 7.67 -6.05 2.70
CA LEU A 18 7.15 -6.90 3.76
C LEU A 18 5.94 -7.66 3.24
N ASP A 19 6.15 -8.93 2.95
CA ASP A 19 5.12 -9.81 2.43
C ASP A 19 4.06 -10.09 3.50
N ASP A 20 2.79 -9.83 3.21
CA ASP A 20 1.69 -10.06 4.14
C ASP A 20 0.68 -11.08 3.60
N GLY A 21 0.68 -11.34 2.30
CA GLY A 21 -0.30 -12.24 1.71
C GLY A 21 -0.06 -12.48 0.24
N GLU A 22 -0.63 -13.57 -0.25
CA GLU A 22 -0.95 -13.69 -1.68
C GLU A 22 -2.16 -14.61 -1.85
N GLY A 23 -2.87 -14.42 -2.95
CA GLY A 23 -3.97 -15.31 -3.30
C GLY A 23 -4.85 -14.75 -4.40
N PRO A 24 -5.84 -15.54 -4.85
CA PRO A 24 -6.80 -15.08 -5.84
C PRO A 24 -7.66 -13.97 -5.27
N PHE A 25 -7.79 -12.87 -6.01
CA PHE A 25 -8.75 -11.82 -5.72
C PHE A 25 -10.18 -12.34 -5.90
N PHE A 26 -11.10 -11.86 -5.06
CA PHE A 26 -12.49 -12.32 -5.09
C PHE A 26 -13.23 -11.95 -6.38
N SER A 27 -12.82 -10.85 -7.03
CA SER A 27 -13.36 -10.39 -8.32
C SER A 27 -12.46 -10.82 -9.46
N SER A 28 -13.05 -11.10 -10.63
CA SER A 28 -12.25 -11.41 -11.82
C SER A 28 -11.59 -10.14 -12.37
N ARG A 29 -10.36 -10.29 -12.90
CA ARG A 29 -9.61 -9.19 -13.53
C ARG A 29 -10.39 -8.48 -14.65
N ALA A 30 -11.22 -9.22 -15.41
CA ALA A 30 -12.07 -8.66 -16.45
C ALA A 30 -13.21 -7.78 -15.90
N LYS A 31 -13.75 -8.09 -14.71
CA LYS A 31 -14.73 -7.22 -14.04
C LYS A 31 -14.06 -5.99 -13.44
N ALA A 32 -12.84 -6.15 -12.94
CA ALA A 32 -12.03 -5.07 -12.39
C ALA A 32 -11.59 -4.05 -13.44
N PHE A 33 -11.27 -4.51 -14.65
CA PHE A 33 -10.83 -3.67 -15.78
C PHE A 33 -11.71 -3.92 -17.02
N PRO A 34 -12.99 -3.48 -16.98
CA PRO A 34 -13.95 -3.80 -18.04
C PRO A 34 -13.64 -3.13 -19.38
N GLN A 35 -12.76 -2.13 -19.39
CA GLN A 35 -12.36 -1.37 -20.58
C GLN A 35 -11.07 -1.90 -21.23
N ALA A 36 -10.36 -2.82 -20.57
CA ALA A 36 -9.11 -3.37 -21.10
C ALA A 36 -9.39 -4.31 -22.30
N THR A 37 -8.70 -4.07 -23.40
CA THR A 37 -8.79 -4.90 -24.62
C THR A 37 -7.97 -6.18 -24.49
N GLU A 38 -8.24 -7.17 -25.34
CA GLU A 38 -7.46 -8.43 -25.38
C GLU A 38 -5.97 -8.19 -25.62
N ALA A 39 -5.61 -7.21 -26.44
CA ALA A 39 -4.21 -6.87 -26.71
C ALA A 39 -3.49 -6.32 -25.47
N GLN A 40 -4.17 -5.44 -24.72
CA GLN A 40 -3.65 -4.88 -23.47
C GLN A 40 -3.52 -5.96 -22.38
N TRP A 41 -4.49 -6.87 -22.28
CA TRP A 41 -4.38 -8.04 -21.40
C TRP A 41 -3.19 -8.92 -21.77
N ALA A 42 -3.01 -9.23 -23.04
CA ALA A 42 -1.88 -10.04 -23.49
C ALA A 42 -0.53 -9.36 -23.23
N GLU A 43 -0.47 -8.02 -23.27
CA GLU A 43 0.71 -7.25 -22.89
C GLU A 43 0.98 -7.30 -21.39
N ALA A 44 -0.04 -7.05 -20.57
CA ALA A 44 0.06 -7.12 -19.11
C ALA A 44 0.43 -8.52 -18.63
N ASP A 45 -0.12 -9.58 -19.22
CA ASP A 45 0.19 -10.99 -18.88
C ASP A 45 1.64 -11.37 -19.24
N ARG A 46 2.20 -10.76 -20.29
CA ARG A 46 3.63 -10.93 -20.61
C ARG A 46 4.52 -10.17 -19.62
N PHE A 47 4.07 -9.01 -19.16
CA PHE A 47 4.82 -8.15 -18.25
C PHE A 47 4.82 -8.70 -16.82
N ASP A 48 3.66 -9.12 -16.32
CA ASP A 48 3.46 -9.66 -14.97
C ASP A 48 2.76 -11.03 -15.03
N PRO A 49 3.47 -12.10 -15.47
CA PRO A 49 2.87 -13.41 -15.67
C PRO A 49 2.37 -14.08 -14.38
N GLY A 50 2.83 -13.62 -13.21
CA GLY A 50 2.37 -14.12 -11.91
C GLY A 50 1.04 -13.55 -11.44
N ALA A 51 0.51 -12.52 -12.12
CA ALA A 51 -0.78 -11.91 -11.81
C ALA A 51 -1.98 -12.80 -12.19
N VAL A 52 -1.75 -13.98 -12.77
CA VAL A 52 -2.80 -14.93 -13.12
C VAL A 52 -2.36 -16.35 -12.79
N ASP A 53 -3.25 -17.12 -12.15
CA ASP A 53 -2.98 -18.54 -11.87
C ASP A 53 -3.35 -19.46 -13.05
N ALA A 54 -3.11 -20.76 -12.88
CA ALA A 54 -3.42 -21.76 -13.89
C ALA A 54 -4.91 -21.87 -14.24
N ASP A 55 -5.80 -21.40 -13.36
CA ASP A 55 -7.26 -21.38 -13.57
C ASP A 55 -7.74 -20.04 -14.15
N GLY A 56 -6.83 -19.10 -14.44
CA GLY A 56 -7.16 -17.79 -14.99
C GLY A 56 -7.66 -16.78 -13.95
N ARG A 57 -7.51 -17.07 -12.64
CA ARG A 57 -7.91 -16.16 -11.57
C ARG A 57 -6.86 -15.08 -11.38
N TRP A 58 -7.33 -13.87 -11.05
CA TRP A 58 -6.44 -12.75 -10.77
C TRP A 58 -5.73 -12.98 -9.45
N MET A 59 -4.41 -13.10 -9.48
CA MET A 59 -3.58 -13.23 -8.29
C MET A 59 -3.09 -11.87 -7.84
N LEU A 60 -3.28 -11.58 -6.55
CA LEU A 60 -2.71 -10.40 -5.90
C LEU A 60 -1.64 -10.83 -4.91
N ARG A 61 -0.58 -10.02 -4.85
CA ARG A 61 0.28 -9.94 -3.68
C ARG A 61 -0.29 -8.92 -2.71
N PHE A 62 0.03 -9.05 -1.43
CA PHE A 62 -0.30 -8.05 -0.41
C PHE A 62 0.99 -7.74 0.32
N ARG A 63 1.40 -6.48 0.30
CA ARG A 63 2.65 -6.04 0.92
C ARG A 63 2.47 -4.72 1.63
N ALA A 64 3.11 -4.63 2.78
CA ALA A 64 3.53 -3.36 3.36
C ALA A 64 5.00 -3.10 2.98
N PHE A 65 5.48 -1.89 3.23
CA PHE A 65 6.88 -1.54 3.00
C PHE A 65 7.49 -0.87 4.22
N ALA A 66 8.75 -1.20 4.53
CA ALA A 66 9.52 -0.46 5.52
C ALA A 66 10.58 0.41 4.84
N LEU A 67 10.60 1.69 5.17
CA LEU A 67 11.66 2.62 4.84
C LEU A 67 12.58 2.72 6.05
N ARG A 68 13.80 2.21 5.93
CA ARG A 68 14.79 2.17 7.01
C ARG A 68 16.04 2.96 6.63
N ASN A 69 16.43 3.86 7.52
CA ASN A 69 17.73 4.56 7.45
C ASN A 69 18.21 4.94 8.86
N GLU A 70 19.31 5.70 8.95
CA GLU A 70 19.89 6.13 10.24
C GLU A 70 18.92 6.97 11.10
N ARG A 71 17.86 7.53 10.50
CA ARG A 71 16.82 8.30 11.18
C ARG A 71 15.61 7.44 11.55
N GLY A 72 15.71 6.11 11.53
CA GLY A 72 14.68 5.19 12.02
C GLY A 72 13.87 4.48 10.93
N VAL A 73 12.67 4.04 11.29
CA VAL A 73 11.80 3.18 10.47
C VAL A 73 10.42 3.82 10.28
N THR A 74 10.06 4.04 9.02
CA THR A 74 8.69 4.36 8.60
C THR A 74 8.09 3.14 7.92
N LEU A 75 6.92 2.68 8.37
CA LEU A 75 6.11 1.73 7.61
C LEU A 75 5.15 2.46 6.67
N VAL A 76 4.88 1.84 5.52
CA VAL A 76 3.82 2.21 4.60
C VAL A 76 2.86 1.03 4.53
N ASP A 77 1.65 1.27 5.02
CA ASP A 77 0.61 0.30 5.27
C ASP A 77 0.95 -0.79 6.30
N ALA A 78 -0.07 -1.58 6.63
CA ALA A 78 -0.09 -2.59 7.67
C ALA A 78 -0.82 -3.88 7.23
N GLY A 79 -0.96 -4.14 5.93
CA GLY A 79 -1.42 -5.42 5.39
C GLY A 79 -2.87 -5.83 5.73
N ILE A 80 -3.20 -7.08 5.42
CA ILE A 80 -4.48 -7.81 5.58
C ILE A 80 -4.95 -7.90 7.02
N GLY A 81 -4.02 -8.06 7.97
CA GLY A 81 -4.37 -8.22 9.38
C GLY A 81 -4.55 -9.68 9.84
N PRO A 82 -4.94 -9.88 11.11
CA PRO A 82 -5.15 -11.22 11.68
C PRO A 82 -6.34 -11.95 11.04
N ALA A 83 -6.51 -13.23 11.36
CA ALA A 83 -7.55 -14.09 10.79
C ALA A 83 -9.00 -13.63 11.09
N ASP A 84 -9.19 -12.86 12.15
CA ASP A 84 -10.43 -12.22 12.57
C ASP A 84 -10.42 -10.69 12.33
N GLY A 85 -9.45 -10.21 11.56
CA GLY A 85 -9.26 -8.81 11.21
C GLY A 85 -10.27 -8.29 10.17
N PRO A 86 -10.16 -7.00 9.81
CA PRO A 86 -11.17 -6.33 8.99
C PRO A 86 -11.28 -6.88 7.55
N ALA A 87 -10.22 -7.51 7.03
CA ALA A 87 -10.22 -8.12 5.69
C ALA A 87 -10.66 -9.60 5.69
N ALA A 88 -10.97 -10.20 6.85
CA ALA A 88 -11.20 -11.64 6.98
C ALA A 88 -12.35 -12.19 6.12
N SER A 89 -13.30 -11.36 5.72
CA SER A 89 -14.45 -11.77 4.90
C SER A 89 -14.12 -11.99 3.43
N TRP A 90 -12.99 -11.48 2.93
CA TRP A 90 -12.66 -11.50 1.50
C TRP A 90 -11.21 -11.82 1.18
N ALA A 91 -10.27 -11.54 2.10
CA ALA A 91 -8.87 -11.82 1.87
C ALA A 91 -8.64 -13.33 1.71
N PRO A 92 -7.76 -13.75 0.80
CA PRO A 92 -7.58 -15.17 0.49
C PRO A 92 -6.89 -15.94 1.64
N VAL A 93 -6.14 -15.22 2.48
CA VAL A 93 -5.40 -15.75 3.64
C VAL A 93 -5.32 -14.68 4.73
N PRO A 94 -5.14 -15.05 6.01
CA PRO A 94 -4.72 -14.11 7.04
C PRO A 94 -3.36 -13.50 6.72
N GLY A 95 -3.16 -12.25 7.16
CA GLY A 95 -1.92 -11.51 7.04
C GLY A 95 -0.76 -12.15 7.81
N ARG A 96 0.46 -11.98 7.30
CA ARG A 96 1.72 -12.45 7.91
C ARG A 96 2.76 -11.33 8.12
N LEU A 97 2.34 -10.07 8.17
CA LEU A 97 3.19 -8.91 8.42
C LEU A 97 4.04 -9.04 9.69
N PRO A 98 3.53 -9.53 10.84
CA PRO A 98 4.37 -9.70 12.03
C PRO A 98 5.57 -10.63 11.79
N GLN A 99 5.39 -11.70 11.00
CA GLN A 99 6.46 -12.61 10.63
C GLN A 99 7.46 -11.94 9.68
N SER A 100 6.98 -11.16 8.72
CA SER A 100 7.83 -10.41 7.79
C SER A 100 8.63 -9.30 8.46
N LEU A 101 8.05 -8.59 9.43
CA LEU A 101 8.74 -7.63 10.29
C LEU A 101 9.86 -8.30 11.08
N ALA A 102 9.57 -9.42 11.75
CA ALA A 102 10.57 -10.18 12.49
C ALA A 102 11.70 -10.68 11.58
N ALA A 103 11.39 -11.17 10.37
CA ALA A 103 12.39 -11.59 9.39
C ALA A 103 13.25 -10.42 8.87
N ALA A 104 12.71 -9.21 8.83
CA ALA A 104 13.44 -7.99 8.48
C ALA A 104 14.23 -7.38 9.66
N GLY A 105 14.09 -7.95 10.87
CA GLY A 105 14.69 -7.43 12.09
C GLY A 105 14.07 -6.11 12.56
N ILE A 106 12.77 -5.93 12.37
CA ILE A 106 12.01 -4.74 12.79
C ILE A 106 11.08 -5.14 13.93
N ASP A 107 11.32 -4.59 15.13
CA ASP A 107 10.35 -4.67 16.23
C ASP A 107 9.22 -3.66 15.98
N PRO A 108 7.93 -4.05 16.08
CA PRO A 108 6.82 -3.10 16.01
C PRO A 108 6.95 -1.90 16.96
N ALA A 109 7.62 -2.04 18.11
CA ALA A 109 7.86 -0.96 19.05
C ALA A 109 8.95 0.04 18.58
N GLU A 110 9.78 -0.32 17.61
CA GLU A 110 10.82 0.55 17.03
C GLU A 110 10.33 1.34 15.81
N VAL A 111 9.11 1.07 15.33
CA VAL A 111 8.51 1.82 14.22
C VAL A 111 8.16 3.23 14.71
N ASP A 112 8.69 4.24 14.02
CA ASP A 112 8.49 5.65 14.37
C ASP A 112 7.23 6.24 13.76
N SER A 113 6.88 5.78 12.57
CA SER A 113 5.68 6.24 11.85
C SER A 113 5.11 5.16 10.95
N VAL A 114 3.79 5.20 10.79
CA VAL A 114 3.04 4.36 9.85
C VAL A 114 2.27 5.29 8.92
N VAL A 115 2.61 5.31 7.64
CA VAL A 115 1.82 6.01 6.62
C VAL A 115 0.73 5.05 6.15
N LEU A 116 -0.52 5.42 6.39
CA LEU A 116 -1.67 4.70 5.82
C LEU A 116 -1.95 5.31 4.45
N THR A 117 -1.68 4.56 3.38
CA THR A 117 -1.90 5.04 2.00
C THR A 117 -3.37 5.35 1.78
N HIS A 118 -4.25 4.48 2.28
CA HIS A 118 -5.70 4.63 2.32
C HIS A 118 -6.32 3.62 3.30
N LEU A 119 -7.64 3.67 3.48
CA LEU A 119 -8.35 2.87 4.50
C LEU A 119 -9.01 1.59 3.97
N HIS A 120 -8.53 0.99 2.88
CA HIS A 120 -8.95 -0.37 2.56
C HIS A 120 -8.36 -1.38 3.55
N THR A 121 -9.14 -2.43 3.80
CA THR A 121 -8.92 -3.34 4.94
C THR A 121 -7.64 -4.16 4.82
N ASP A 122 -7.13 -4.34 3.60
CA ASP A 122 -5.85 -5.00 3.31
C ASP A 122 -4.62 -4.10 3.40
N HIS A 123 -4.82 -2.82 3.73
CA HIS A 123 -3.75 -1.87 4.01
C HIS A 123 -3.68 -1.51 5.49
N VAL A 124 -4.75 -1.73 6.26
CA VAL A 124 -4.84 -1.28 7.67
C VAL A 124 -5.02 -2.44 8.65
N GLY A 125 -5.02 -3.68 8.19
CA GLY A 125 -5.45 -4.84 8.96
C GLY A 125 -4.61 -5.14 10.20
N TRP A 126 -3.31 -4.82 10.19
CA TRP A 126 -2.47 -4.87 11.41
C TRP A 126 -2.30 -3.50 12.08
N ALA A 127 -2.88 -2.40 11.57
CA ALA A 127 -2.63 -1.06 12.13
C ALA A 127 -3.13 -0.96 13.58
N VAL A 128 -4.30 -1.55 13.85
CA VAL A 128 -4.90 -1.69 15.18
C VAL A 128 -5.32 -3.14 15.38
N VAL A 129 -5.01 -3.69 16.55
CA VAL A 129 -5.36 -5.06 16.94
C VAL A 129 -6.31 -5.04 18.13
N SER A 130 -7.17 -6.07 18.18
CA SER A 130 -8.10 -6.28 19.28
C SER A 130 -7.53 -7.29 20.26
N ASP A 131 -7.39 -6.90 21.53
CA ASP A 131 -7.02 -7.83 22.59
C ASP A 131 -8.26 -8.22 23.39
N ALA A 132 -8.40 -9.52 23.68
CA ALA A 132 -9.49 -10.02 24.50
C ALA A 132 -9.50 -9.33 25.88
N GLY A 133 -10.52 -8.51 26.14
CA GLY A 133 -10.71 -7.80 27.40
C GLY A 133 -9.94 -6.47 27.54
N SER A 134 -9.16 -6.04 26.55
CA SER A 134 -8.45 -4.74 26.57
C SER A 134 -8.85 -3.79 25.44
N GLY A 135 -9.75 -4.22 24.56
CA GLY A 135 -10.26 -3.39 23.45
C GLY A 135 -9.26 -3.28 22.30
N HIS A 136 -9.40 -2.22 21.51
CA HIS A 136 -8.55 -1.93 20.36
C HIS A 136 -7.30 -1.15 20.79
N ARG A 137 -6.13 -1.55 20.30
CA ARG A 137 -4.88 -0.80 20.49
C ARG A 137 -4.04 -0.72 19.22
N PRO A 138 -3.22 0.33 19.05
CA PRO A 138 -2.23 0.37 17.97
C PRO A 138 -1.28 -0.84 18.06
N PHE A 139 -1.01 -1.48 16.93
CA PHE A 139 -0.03 -2.57 16.86
C PHE A 139 1.41 -2.04 16.89
N PHE A 140 1.64 -0.82 16.41
CA PHE A 140 2.90 -0.08 16.47
C PHE A 140 2.80 0.99 17.56
N PRO A 141 3.03 0.65 18.85
CA PRO A 141 2.61 1.46 19.99
C PRO A 141 3.32 2.82 20.11
N ASN A 142 4.49 2.95 19.49
CA ASN A 142 5.31 4.16 19.52
C ASN A 142 5.19 5.01 18.24
N ALA A 143 4.50 4.51 17.22
CA ALA A 143 4.43 5.15 15.93
C ALA A 143 3.40 6.29 15.89
N GLU A 144 3.72 7.35 15.15
CA GLU A 144 2.71 8.28 14.62
C GLU A 144 2.09 7.69 13.35
N TYR A 145 0.76 7.60 13.30
CA TYR A 145 0.00 7.13 12.16
C TYR A 145 -0.43 8.33 11.32
N LEU A 146 0.00 8.35 10.06
CA LEU A 146 -0.16 9.46 9.14
C LEU A 146 -1.23 9.14 8.10
N LEU A 147 -2.26 9.98 8.03
CA LEU A 147 -3.43 9.79 7.17
C LEU A 147 -3.84 11.12 6.53
N GLN A 148 -4.22 11.13 5.26
CA GLN A 148 -4.78 12.35 4.65
C GLN A 148 -6.12 12.71 5.28
N ARG A 149 -6.38 14.00 5.52
CA ARG A 149 -7.65 14.48 6.06
C ARG A 149 -8.85 14.05 5.21
N ASN A 150 -8.71 14.10 3.89
CA ASN A 150 -9.77 13.66 2.98
C ASN A 150 -10.12 12.16 3.13
N GLU A 151 -9.15 11.32 3.52
CA GLU A 151 -9.39 9.90 3.78
C GLU A 151 -10.11 9.71 5.12
N PHE A 152 -9.67 10.44 6.14
CA PHE A 152 -10.31 10.47 7.46
C PHE A 152 -11.77 10.91 7.38
N ASP A 153 -12.05 11.98 6.62
CA ASP A 153 -13.40 12.51 6.45
C ASP A 153 -14.30 11.57 5.64
N ALA A 154 -13.71 10.76 4.75
CA ALA A 154 -14.44 9.81 3.91
C ALA A 154 -14.75 8.47 4.58
N VAL A 155 -14.16 8.17 5.75
CA VAL A 155 -14.21 6.83 6.37
C VAL A 155 -15.63 6.24 6.50
N ASP A 156 -16.64 7.04 6.81
CA ASP A 156 -18.02 6.55 6.96
C ASP A 156 -18.64 6.09 5.64
N SER A 157 -18.20 6.69 4.53
CA SER A 157 -18.63 6.30 3.19
C SER A 157 -17.82 5.13 2.64
N LEU A 158 -16.55 5.00 3.07
CA LEU A 158 -15.65 3.90 2.68
C LEU A 158 -15.97 2.61 3.45
N ASN A 159 -15.86 2.68 4.77
CA ASN A 159 -16.14 1.61 5.71
C ASN A 159 -16.38 2.19 7.11
N PRO A 160 -17.65 2.39 7.53
CA PRO A 160 -17.96 3.05 8.80
C PRO A 160 -17.42 2.29 10.02
N ALA A 161 -17.21 0.97 9.93
CA ALA A 161 -16.64 0.19 11.03
C ALA A 161 -15.21 0.64 11.38
N LEU A 162 -14.44 1.16 10.42
CA LEU A 162 -13.08 1.64 10.67
C LEU A 162 -13.03 2.93 11.52
N ARG A 163 -14.14 3.66 11.66
CA ARG A 163 -14.18 4.79 12.59
C ARG A 163 -13.93 4.30 14.02
N GLU A 164 -14.72 3.34 14.48
CA GLU A 164 -14.65 2.79 15.84
C GLU A 164 -13.48 1.82 16.03
N THR A 165 -13.13 1.05 15.00
CA THR A 165 -12.14 -0.04 15.13
C THR A 165 -10.71 0.36 14.80
N LEU A 166 -10.49 1.49 14.12
CA LEU A 166 -9.16 1.95 13.70
C LEU A 166 -8.92 3.41 14.12
N LEU A 167 -9.73 4.35 13.66
CA LEU A 167 -9.44 5.78 13.82
C LEU A 167 -9.57 6.25 15.27
N GLU A 168 -10.68 5.95 15.94
CA GLU A 168 -10.90 6.31 17.33
C GLU A 168 -9.84 5.71 18.27
N PRO A 169 -9.42 4.43 18.14
CA PRO A 169 -8.29 3.89 18.90
C PRO A 169 -6.97 4.64 18.67
N LEU A 170 -6.65 5.00 17.43
CA LEU A 170 -5.45 5.78 17.12
C LEU A 170 -5.52 7.21 17.69
N GLN A 171 -6.70 7.83 17.69
CA GLN A 171 -6.93 9.15 18.29
C GLN A 171 -6.86 9.08 19.82
N ALA A 172 -7.48 8.07 20.44
CA ALA A 172 -7.46 7.87 21.89
C ALA A 172 -6.04 7.62 22.43
N ALA A 173 -5.18 7.01 21.60
CA ALA A 173 -3.77 6.82 21.89
C ALA A 173 -2.88 8.05 21.56
N ASP A 174 -3.46 9.16 21.07
CA ASP A 174 -2.74 10.34 20.59
C ASP A 174 -1.68 10.01 19.52
N ARG A 175 -2.01 9.05 18.64
CA ARG A 175 -1.13 8.54 17.59
C ARG A 175 -1.57 8.90 16.18
N LEU A 176 -2.78 9.38 15.97
CA LEU A 176 -3.25 9.78 14.64
C LEU A 176 -2.87 11.22 14.33
N ARG A 177 -2.13 11.43 13.24
CA ARG A 177 -1.86 12.75 12.67
C ARG A 177 -2.42 12.84 11.25
N LEU A 178 -3.22 13.88 11.04
CA LEU A 178 -3.80 14.18 9.74
C LEU A 178 -2.85 15.04 8.89
N LEU A 179 -2.77 14.71 7.61
CA LEU A 179 -2.03 15.44 6.59
C LEU A 179 -3.01 16.17 5.66
N ASP A 180 -2.56 17.34 5.17
CA ASP A 180 -3.30 18.17 4.23
C ASP A 180 -2.47 18.31 2.95
N GLY A 181 -2.46 17.27 2.12
CA GLY A 181 -1.68 17.20 0.89
C GLY A 181 -0.27 16.62 1.09
N ASP A 182 0.66 17.03 0.22
CA ASP A 182 2.06 16.59 0.26
C ASP A 182 2.74 17.03 1.57
N ALA A 183 3.47 16.12 2.22
CA ALA A 183 4.11 16.40 3.51
C ALA A 183 5.47 15.70 3.64
N PRO A 184 6.48 16.35 4.24
CA PRO A 184 7.75 15.70 4.55
C PRO A 184 7.55 14.65 5.64
N LEU A 185 8.26 13.52 5.51
CA LEU A 185 8.27 12.44 6.47
C LEU A 185 9.61 12.35 7.19
N ARG A 186 9.62 11.59 8.29
CA ARG A 186 10.87 11.16 8.92
C ARG A 186 11.76 10.45 7.89
N GLY A 187 13.07 10.51 8.06
CA GLY A 187 13.98 9.82 7.15
C GLY A 187 14.20 10.49 5.78
N GLY A 188 13.54 11.63 5.49
CA GLY A 188 13.73 12.37 4.23
C GLY A 188 12.82 11.92 3.09
N ALA A 189 11.92 10.97 3.33
CA ALA A 189 10.83 10.65 2.40
C ALA A 189 9.75 11.75 2.40
N ARG A 190 8.81 11.67 1.46
CA ARG A 190 7.66 12.59 1.35
C ARG A 190 6.39 11.79 1.12
N ALA A 191 5.34 12.06 1.89
CA ALA A 191 3.98 11.65 1.52
C ALA A 191 3.51 12.54 0.36
N VAL A 192 2.98 11.93 -0.69
CA VAL A 192 2.49 12.62 -1.88
C VAL A 192 1.03 12.28 -2.07
N ALA A 193 0.17 13.29 -2.10
CA ALA A 193 -1.27 13.08 -2.25
C ALA A 193 -1.59 12.56 -3.66
N THR A 194 -2.20 11.39 -3.76
CA THR A 194 -2.52 10.68 -5.01
C THR A 194 -3.98 10.24 -5.01
N PRO A 195 -4.94 11.18 -4.88
CA PRO A 195 -6.35 10.87 -4.71
C PRO A 195 -6.93 10.22 -5.97
N GLY A 196 -8.00 9.46 -5.77
CA GLY A 196 -8.80 8.90 -6.86
C GLY A 196 -9.27 7.49 -6.57
N HIS A 197 -8.34 6.59 -6.22
CA HIS A 197 -8.70 5.26 -5.71
C HIS A 197 -9.62 5.40 -4.49
N THR A 198 -9.15 6.15 -3.50
CA THR A 198 -9.96 6.74 -2.44
C THR A 198 -9.73 8.26 -2.38
N PRO A 199 -10.63 9.03 -1.72
CA PRO A 199 -10.57 10.50 -1.71
C PRO A 199 -9.27 11.07 -1.13
N GLY A 200 -8.64 10.39 -0.18
CA GLY A 200 -7.37 10.80 0.41
C GLY A 200 -6.25 9.80 0.21
N HIS A 201 -6.32 8.96 -0.83
CA HIS A 201 -5.21 8.06 -1.18
C HIS A 201 -3.88 8.85 -1.32
N GLN A 202 -2.80 8.31 -0.75
CA GLN A 202 -1.46 8.89 -0.79
C GLN A 202 -0.38 7.83 -1.04
N SER A 203 0.69 8.23 -1.71
CA SER A 203 1.90 7.43 -1.93
C SER A 203 3.07 7.98 -1.11
N VAL A 204 4.17 7.23 -1.01
CA VAL A 204 5.40 7.69 -0.34
C VAL A 204 6.56 7.72 -1.32
N LEU A 205 7.17 8.90 -1.48
CA LEU A 205 8.30 9.14 -2.37
C LEU A 205 9.62 9.21 -1.57
N VAL A 206 10.60 8.42 -1.99
CA VAL A 206 12.01 8.53 -1.62
C VAL A 206 12.77 9.03 -2.83
N ALA A 207 13.70 9.97 -2.63
CA ALA A 207 14.48 10.55 -3.73
C ALA A 207 15.94 10.70 -3.32
N ASP A 208 16.85 10.34 -4.22
CA ASP A 208 18.27 10.67 -4.17
C ASP A 208 18.75 11.12 -5.56
N GLY A 209 18.88 12.43 -5.75
CA GLY A 209 19.22 13.00 -7.05
C GLY A 209 18.20 12.67 -8.14
N ARG A 210 18.60 11.82 -9.10
CA ARG A 210 17.77 11.37 -10.24
C ARG A 210 17.23 9.94 -10.07
N GLU A 211 17.42 9.35 -8.90
CA GLU A 211 16.87 8.05 -8.55
C GLU A 211 15.70 8.26 -7.58
N LEU A 212 14.52 7.79 -7.97
CA LEU A 212 13.29 7.91 -7.21
C LEU A 212 12.76 6.52 -6.88
N ALA A 213 12.17 6.37 -5.71
CA ALA A 213 11.33 5.22 -5.39
C ALA A 213 9.97 5.70 -4.85
N LEU A 214 8.90 5.22 -5.46
CA LEU A 214 7.52 5.50 -5.07
C LEU A 214 6.88 4.24 -4.51
N VAL A 215 6.61 4.22 -3.21
CA VAL A 215 5.71 3.24 -2.60
C VAL A 215 4.29 3.64 -2.99
N THR A 216 3.68 2.85 -3.87
CA THR A 216 2.54 3.32 -4.66
C THR A 216 1.24 3.37 -3.88
N GLY A 217 1.08 2.53 -2.86
CA GLY A 217 -0.26 2.13 -2.42
C GLY A 217 -1.04 1.59 -3.62
N ASP A 218 -2.32 1.93 -3.68
CA ASP A 218 -3.23 1.56 -4.75
C ASP A 218 -3.33 2.63 -5.84
N LEU A 219 -2.26 3.41 -6.03
CA LEU A 219 -2.10 4.23 -7.23
C LEU A 219 -2.27 3.37 -8.49
N LEU A 220 -1.80 2.12 -8.45
CA LEU A 220 -2.08 1.08 -9.42
C LEU A 220 -2.15 -0.28 -8.70
N VAL A 221 -3.05 -1.15 -9.15
CA VAL A 221 -3.26 -2.49 -8.58
C VAL A 221 -2.95 -3.62 -9.57
N HIS A 222 -2.74 -3.29 -10.85
CA HIS A 222 -2.38 -4.23 -11.92
C HIS A 222 -1.38 -3.59 -12.88
N ALA A 223 -0.51 -4.40 -13.50
CA ALA A 223 0.39 -3.96 -14.58
C ALA A 223 -0.32 -3.27 -15.77
N LEU A 224 -1.64 -3.45 -15.93
CA LEU A 224 -2.43 -2.76 -16.95
C LEU A 224 -2.40 -1.24 -16.72
N GLN A 225 -2.53 -0.81 -15.47
CA GLN A 225 -2.52 0.61 -15.11
C GLN A 225 -1.13 1.22 -15.18
N LEU A 226 -0.08 0.40 -15.22
CA LEU A 226 1.29 0.84 -15.49
C LEU A 226 1.52 1.05 -16.99
N LEU A 227 1.13 0.07 -17.81
CA LEU A 227 1.32 0.08 -19.26
C LEU A 227 0.33 1.00 -19.98
N HIS A 228 -0.87 1.16 -19.42
CA HIS A 228 -1.98 1.96 -19.93
C HIS A 228 -2.58 2.79 -18.77
N PRO A 229 -1.91 3.89 -18.38
CA PRO A 229 -2.29 4.68 -17.20
C PRO A 229 -3.64 5.36 -17.31
N ASP A 230 -4.26 5.36 -18.48
CA ASP A 230 -5.62 5.84 -18.73
C ASP A 230 -6.72 4.83 -18.33
N LEU A 231 -6.40 3.53 -18.23
CA LEU A 231 -7.40 2.50 -17.95
C LEU A 231 -7.93 2.62 -16.51
N PRO A 232 -9.25 2.73 -16.30
CA PRO A 232 -9.84 2.81 -14.97
C PRO A 232 -9.91 1.42 -14.32
N TYR A 233 -9.83 1.43 -12.99
CA TYR A 233 -10.09 0.26 -12.14
C TYR A 233 -11.46 0.41 -11.49
N SER A 234 -12.26 -0.66 -11.47
CA SER A 234 -13.67 -0.59 -11.03
C SER A 234 -13.86 -0.24 -9.55
N HIS A 235 -12.80 -0.28 -8.73
CA HIS A 235 -12.85 0.12 -7.33
C HIS A 235 -12.28 1.53 -7.07
N GLU A 236 -11.90 2.27 -8.11
CA GLU A 236 -11.59 3.69 -7.97
C GLU A 236 -12.87 4.50 -7.72
N ILE A 237 -12.89 5.31 -6.64
CA ILE A 237 -14.03 6.17 -6.28
C ILE A 237 -14.16 7.35 -7.24
N ASP A 238 -13.04 7.93 -7.66
CA ASP A 238 -12.96 8.93 -8.73
C ASP A 238 -11.92 8.46 -9.76
N PRO A 239 -12.36 7.72 -10.81
CA PRO A 239 -11.45 7.19 -11.84
C PRO A 239 -10.67 8.28 -12.58
N GLU A 240 -11.24 9.47 -12.72
CA GLU A 240 -10.62 10.58 -13.45
C GLU A 240 -9.53 11.23 -12.58
N ALA A 241 -9.76 11.38 -11.27
CA ALA A 241 -8.70 11.75 -10.32
C ALA A 241 -7.61 10.68 -10.22
N ALA A 242 -7.98 9.39 -10.20
CA ALA A 242 -7.03 8.29 -10.12
C ALA A 242 -6.10 8.25 -11.33
N ARG A 243 -6.67 8.41 -12.53
CA ARG A 243 -5.92 8.58 -13.78
C ARG A 243 -4.93 9.74 -13.71
N ARG A 244 -5.37 10.94 -13.31
CA ARG A 244 -4.49 12.11 -13.17
C ARG A 244 -3.37 11.89 -12.16
N SER A 245 -3.67 11.22 -11.04
CA SER A 245 -2.67 10.86 -10.02
C SER A 245 -1.63 9.89 -10.59
N ARG A 246 -2.05 8.86 -11.33
CA ARG A 246 -1.16 7.91 -12.02
C ARG A 246 -0.27 8.59 -13.05
N GLU A 247 -0.85 9.34 -13.97
CA GLU A 247 -0.10 10.04 -15.03
C GLU A 247 0.93 11.01 -14.45
N ARG A 248 0.56 11.75 -13.40
CA ARG A 248 1.50 12.67 -12.72
C ARG A 248 2.63 11.93 -12.03
N ALA A 249 2.34 10.82 -11.35
CA ALA A 249 3.33 10.05 -10.62
C ALA A 249 4.30 9.29 -11.54
N LEU A 250 3.81 8.77 -12.67
CA LEU A 250 4.61 8.04 -13.66
C LEU A 250 5.34 8.98 -14.64
N GLY A 251 4.86 10.21 -14.81
CA GLY A 251 5.43 11.23 -15.70
C GLY A 251 6.71 11.88 -15.17
N VAL A 252 7.77 11.09 -14.96
CA VAL A 252 9.09 11.60 -14.56
C VAL A 252 9.92 12.07 -15.75
N GLU A 253 10.93 12.92 -15.49
CA GLU A 253 11.85 13.39 -16.53
C GLU A 253 12.65 12.23 -17.15
N ALA A 254 12.95 12.30 -18.45
CA ALA A 254 13.59 11.20 -19.20
C ALA A 254 14.97 10.72 -18.69
N ALA A 255 15.62 11.49 -17.82
CA ALA A 255 16.91 11.12 -17.22
C ALA A 255 16.79 10.68 -15.75
N THR A 256 15.56 10.51 -15.26
CA THR A 256 15.23 10.08 -13.90
C THR A 256 14.85 8.61 -13.94
N THR A 257 15.45 7.82 -13.06
CA THR A 257 15.04 6.43 -12.82
C THR A 257 13.93 6.44 -11.78
N LEU A 258 12.79 5.82 -12.08
CA LEU A 258 11.71 5.64 -11.12
C LEU A 258 11.55 4.15 -10.78
N HIS A 259 11.69 3.83 -9.50
CA HIS A 259 11.33 2.53 -8.96
C HIS A 259 9.94 2.61 -8.34
N LEU A 260 9.06 1.69 -8.71
CA LEU A 260 7.75 1.51 -8.10
C LEU A 260 7.84 0.37 -7.10
N ALA A 261 7.49 0.64 -5.85
CA ALA A 261 7.31 -0.36 -4.81
C ALA A 261 5.81 -0.66 -4.69
N THR A 262 5.40 -1.80 -5.22
CA THR A 262 3.98 -2.08 -5.49
C THR A 262 3.41 -3.14 -4.55
N PRO A 263 2.26 -2.88 -3.90
CA PRO A 263 1.68 -3.85 -2.96
C PRO A 263 1.15 -5.10 -3.68
N HIS A 264 0.65 -4.93 -4.91
CA HIS A 264 -0.25 -5.90 -5.55
C HIS A 264 0.30 -6.67 -6.75
N LEU A 265 1.40 -6.22 -7.37
CA LEU A 265 2.02 -6.91 -8.51
C LEU A 265 2.90 -8.07 -8.04
N THR A 266 3.25 -9.00 -8.94
CA THR A 266 4.06 -10.18 -8.56
C THR A 266 5.41 -9.77 -7.99
N GLU A 267 6.13 -8.90 -8.68
CA GLU A 267 7.41 -8.37 -8.20
C GLU A 267 7.17 -7.20 -7.23
N PRO A 268 7.93 -7.11 -6.12
CA PRO A 268 7.77 -6.01 -5.17
C PRO A 268 8.28 -4.68 -5.71
N PHE A 269 9.26 -4.70 -6.62
CA PHE A 269 9.90 -3.52 -7.17
C PHE A 269 9.97 -3.59 -8.70
N ILE A 270 9.53 -2.53 -9.37
CA ILE A 270 9.55 -2.40 -10.83
C ILE A 270 10.25 -1.10 -11.18
N SER A 271 11.25 -1.15 -12.06
CA SER A 271 11.95 0.06 -12.52
C SER A 271 11.39 0.49 -13.86
N VAL A 272 11.03 1.76 -13.98
CA VAL A 272 10.44 2.38 -15.17
C VAL A 272 11.20 3.62 -15.60
#